data_AF-A0A2T7PN22-F1
#
_entry.id   AF-A0A2T7PN22-F1
#
_cell.length_a   1.000
_cell.length_b   1.000
_cell.length_c   1.000
_cell.angle_alpha   90.00
_cell.angle_beta   90.00
_cell.angle_gamma   90.00
#
_symmetry.space_group_name_H-M   'P 1'
#
loop_
_entity.id
_entity.type
_entity.pdbx_description
1 polymer ?
#
loop_
_entity_poly.entity_id
_entity_poly.type
_entity_poly.pdbx_seq_one_letter_code
_entity_poly.pdbx_strand_id
1 'polypeptide(L)'
;MVHNPSGKTSSFNRKTTIHDICIYADYKSDESYTPNRISIRVGNHANDLSEVEQIELSEPSGWVCVPLRDASDRLIRTFMLQLAVLSNHQNGRDTHIRRIKVRSPAQSSDVGSARLPVFTSKEFQQYAFVR
;
A
#
# COMPACT_ATOMS: atom_id res chain seq x y z
N MET A 1 -23.64 3.87 -18.35
CA MET A 1 -22.34 3.23 -18.62
C MET A 1 -21.58 3.21 -17.31
N VAL A 2 -21.38 2.03 -16.71
CA VAL A 2 -20.61 1.92 -15.47
C VAL A 2 -19.15 2.16 -15.85
N HIS A 3 -18.63 3.35 -15.56
CA HIS A 3 -17.23 3.67 -15.75
C HIS A 3 -16.44 2.75 -14.81
N ASN A 4 -15.82 1.71 -15.34
CA ASN A 4 -14.99 0.83 -14.51
C ASN A 4 -13.79 1.69 -14.08
N PRO A 5 -13.53 1.88 -12.77
CA PRO A 5 -12.47 2.75 -12.30
C PRO A 5 -11.12 2.27 -12.85
N SER A 6 -10.29 3.18 -13.34
CA SER A 6 -8.94 2.86 -13.82
C SER A 6 -8.07 2.41 -12.64
N GLY A 7 -8.05 1.11 -12.38
CA GLY A 7 -7.33 0.52 -11.25
C GLY A 7 -5.92 0.06 -11.63
N LYS A 8 -4.91 0.43 -10.83
CA LYS A 8 -3.57 -0.19 -10.91
C LYS A 8 -3.52 -1.38 -9.96
N THR A 9 -3.27 -2.57 -10.50
CA THR A 9 -3.18 -3.82 -9.74
C THR A 9 -1.71 -4.26 -9.62
N SER A 10 -1.33 -4.79 -8.47
CA SER A 10 -0.03 -5.41 -8.21
C SER A 10 -0.23 -6.77 -7.55
N SER A 11 0.46 -7.79 -8.06
CA SER A 11 0.48 -9.14 -7.51
C SER A 11 1.84 -9.46 -6.89
N PHE A 12 1.82 -10.26 -5.83
CA PHE A 12 3.00 -10.72 -5.13
C PHE A 12 3.14 -12.23 -5.26
N ASN A 13 4.34 -12.74 -5.53
CA ASN A 13 4.61 -14.18 -5.64
C ASN A 13 4.46 -14.94 -4.31
N ARG A 14 4.36 -14.21 -3.19
CA ARG A 14 4.16 -14.74 -1.84
C ARG A 14 3.22 -13.80 -1.09
N LYS A 15 2.49 -14.34 -0.09
CA LYS A 15 1.61 -13.54 0.76
C LYS A 15 2.44 -12.50 1.52
N THR A 16 2.35 -11.26 1.07
CA THR A 16 3.23 -10.16 1.48
C THR A 16 2.53 -9.31 2.52
N THR A 17 3.24 -9.00 3.61
CA THR A 17 2.76 -8.07 4.64
C THR A 17 2.98 -6.64 4.17
N ILE A 18 1.94 -5.81 4.20
CA ILE A 18 1.98 -4.41 3.80
C ILE A 18 1.82 -3.55 5.05
N HIS A 19 2.72 -2.58 5.21
CA HIS A 19 2.64 -1.55 6.25
C HIS A 19 1.81 -0.36 5.78
N ASP A 20 2.17 0.19 4.62
CA ASP A 20 1.48 1.32 4.02
C ASP A 20 1.68 1.35 2.51
N ILE A 21 0.88 2.19 1.87
CA ILE A 21 1.04 2.57 0.48
C ILE A 21 1.24 4.07 0.40
N CYS A 22 2.23 4.51 -0.35
CA CYS A 22 2.42 5.93 -0.65
C CYS A 22 2.21 6.22 -2.12
N ILE A 23 1.45 7.26 -2.40
CA ILE A 23 1.12 7.74 -3.74
C ILE A 23 1.67 9.16 -3.84
N TYR A 24 2.36 9.47 -4.94
CA TYR A 24 2.75 10.85 -5.25
C TYR A 24 1.66 11.48 -6.11
N ALA A 25 1.06 12.57 -5.61
CA ALA A 25 0.05 13.36 -6.30
C ALA A 25 0.36 14.85 -6.12
N ASP A 26 0.20 15.64 -7.18
CA ASP A 26 0.47 17.08 -7.16
C ASP A 26 -0.59 17.84 -7.95
N TYR A 27 -1.55 18.41 -7.21
CA TYR A 27 -2.69 19.12 -7.79
C TYR A 27 -2.28 20.30 -8.65
N LYS A 28 -1.23 21.04 -8.27
CA LYS A 28 -0.79 22.21 -9.03
C LYS A 28 -0.21 21.82 -10.39
N SER A 29 0.36 20.63 -10.47
CA SER A 29 0.96 20.11 -11.70
C SER A 29 -0.03 19.34 -12.58
N ASP A 30 -1.06 18.73 -12.00
CA ASP A 30 -1.95 17.77 -12.68
C ASP A 30 -3.42 18.23 -12.77
N GLU A 31 -3.85 19.24 -12.01
CA GLU A 31 -5.20 19.82 -12.03
C GLU A 31 -6.30 18.73 -12.00
N SER A 32 -7.14 18.65 -13.04
CA SER A 32 -8.22 17.67 -13.18
C SER A 32 -7.76 16.22 -13.29
N TYR A 33 -6.49 15.94 -13.61
CA TYR A 33 -5.92 14.58 -13.64
C TYR A 33 -5.54 14.07 -12.24
N THR A 34 -5.68 14.91 -11.21
CA THR A 34 -5.33 14.57 -9.83
C THR A 34 -6.44 13.77 -9.18
N PRO A 35 -6.19 12.54 -8.69
CA PRO A 35 -7.20 11.78 -7.98
C PRO A 35 -7.66 12.52 -6.72
N ASN A 36 -8.97 12.57 -6.49
CA ASN A 36 -9.54 13.10 -5.24
C ASN A 36 -10.12 12.00 -4.35
N ARG A 37 -10.37 10.81 -4.90
CA ARG A 37 -10.85 9.65 -4.15
C ARG A 37 -10.25 8.36 -4.67
N ILE A 38 -9.61 7.60 -3.79
CA ILE A 38 -8.93 6.35 -4.12
C ILE A 38 -9.40 5.26 -3.17
N SER A 39 -9.77 4.11 -3.71
CA SER A 39 -10.08 2.88 -2.98
C SER A 39 -8.86 1.95 -3.03
N ILE A 40 -8.47 1.45 -1.88
CA ILE A 40 -7.40 0.46 -1.71
C ILE A 40 -8.06 -0.87 -1.41
N ARG A 41 -7.77 -1.88 -2.24
CA ARG A 41 -8.38 -3.21 -2.16
C ARG A 41 -7.33 -4.28 -2.13
N VAL A 42 -7.60 -5.37 -1.41
CA VAL A 42 -6.70 -6.51 -1.29
C VAL A 42 -7.46 -7.82 -1.45
N GLY A 43 -6.76 -8.88 -1.87
CA GLY A 43 -7.36 -10.19 -2.07
C GLY A 43 -6.29 -11.24 -2.41
N ASN A 44 -6.71 -12.49 -2.63
CA ASN A 44 -5.80 -13.52 -3.13
C ASN A 44 -5.73 -13.49 -4.66
N HIS A 45 -6.81 -13.08 -5.33
CA HIS A 45 -7.01 -13.07 -6.78
C HIS A 45 -7.82 -11.81 -7.19
N ALA A 46 -7.99 -11.58 -8.49
CA ALA A 46 -8.74 -10.41 -8.97
C ALA A 46 -10.24 -10.45 -8.61
N ASN A 47 -10.79 -11.65 -8.41
CA ASN A 47 -12.22 -11.87 -8.18
C ASN A 47 -12.62 -11.81 -6.69
N ASP A 48 -11.66 -11.77 -5.76
CA ASP A 48 -11.90 -11.74 -4.31
C ASP A 48 -11.35 -10.48 -3.64
N LEU A 49 -11.15 -9.41 -4.42
CA LEU A 49 -10.70 -8.11 -3.90
C LEU A 49 -11.75 -7.49 -2.99
N SER A 50 -11.39 -7.23 -1.74
CA SER A 50 -12.19 -6.45 -0.79
C SER A 50 -11.54 -5.10 -0.52
N GLU A 51 -12.36 -4.04 -0.44
CA GLU A 51 -11.90 -2.72 -0.01
C GLU A 51 -11.45 -2.77 1.46
N VAL A 52 -10.27 -2.23 1.71
CA VAL A 52 -9.69 -2.15 3.06
C VAL A 52 -9.54 -0.72 3.52
N GLU A 53 -9.41 0.22 2.60
CA GLU A 53 -9.28 1.64 2.93
C GLU A 53 -9.78 2.49 1.75
N GLN A 54 -10.45 3.60 2.04
CA GLN A 54 -10.80 4.60 1.04
C GLN A 54 -10.29 5.95 1.52
N ILE A 55 -9.50 6.63 0.68
CA ILE A 55 -8.94 7.93 0.99
C ILE A 55 -9.56 9.01 0.12
N GLU A 56 -9.73 10.19 0.73
CA GLU A 56 -10.08 11.42 0.04
C GLU A 56 -8.88 12.37 0.07
N LEU A 57 -8.55 12.95 -1.09
CA LEU A 57 -7.42 13.85 -1.28
C LEU A 57 -7.96 15.22 -1.67
N SER A 58 -7.57 16.25 -0.93
CA SER A 58 -7.91 17.65 -1.23
C SER A 58 -6.65 18.38 -1.65
N GLU A 59 -6.55 18.68 -2.95
CA GLU A 59 -5.43 19.40 -3.58
C GLU A 59 -4.03 18.94 -3.09
N PRO A 60 -3.71 17.63 -3.15
CA PRO A 60 -2.47 17.11 -2.58
C PRO A 60 -1.23 17.71 -3.26
N SER A 61 -0.14 17.88 -2.51
CA SER A 61 1.16 18.35 -3.03
C SER A 61 2.32 17.52 -2.50
N GLY A 62 2.52 16.33 -3.07
CA GLY A 62 3.64 15.44 -2.79
C GLY A 62 3.22 14.02 -2.45
N TRP A 63 3.94 13.40 -1.51
CA TRP A 63 3.66 12.04 -1.07
C TRP A 63 2.50 12.00 -0.07
N VAL A 64 1.50 11.20 -0.38
CA VAL A 64 0.43 10.82 0.55
C VAL A 64 0.63 9.36 0.91
N CYS A 65 0.82 9.07 2.20
CA CYS A 65 1.04 7.70 2.70
C CYS A 65 -0.15 7.24 3.54
N VAL A 66 -0.65 6.05 3.22
CA VAL A 66 -1.85 5.46 3.81
C VAL A 66 -1.46 4.16 4.52
N PRO A 67 -1.46 4.14 5.87
CA PRO A 67 -1.29 2.92 6.63
C PRO A 67 -2.38 1.90 6.29
N LEU A 68 -2.02 0.63 6.18
CA LEU A 68 -2.98 -0.44 5.90
C LEU A 68 -3.14 -1.35 7.11
N ARG A 69 -4.33 -1.33 7.69
CA ARG A 69 -4.70 -2.08 8.89
C ARG A 69 -6.00 -2.85 8.66
N ASP A 70 -6.12 -4.04 9.24
CA ASP A 70 -7.39 -4.76 9.30
C ASP A 70 -8.29 -4.20 10.42
N ALA A 71 -9.51 -4.73 10.55
CA ALA A 71 -10.47 -4.32 11.58
C ALA A 71 -9.99 -4.57 13.03
N SER A 72 -8.89 -5.29 13.21
CA SER A 72 -8.24 -5.56 14.49
C SER A 72 -6.92 -4.80 14.64
N ASP A 73 -6.69 -3.76 13.83
CA ASP A 73 -5.49 -2.92 13.80
C ASP A 73 -4.18 -3.67 13.49
N ARG A 74 -4.28 -4.83 12.82
CA ARG A 74 -3.12 -5.62 12.41
C ARG A 74 -2.74 -5.32 10.97
N LEU A 75 -1.47 -5.54 10.67
CA LEU A 75 -0.94 -5.36 9.31
C LEU A 75 -1.59 -6.34 8.32
N ILE A 76 -1.93 -5.82 7.14
CA ILE A 76 -2.58 -6.60 6.10
C ILE A 76 -1.56 -7.50 5.39
N ARG A 77 -1.94 -8.77 5.16
CA ARG A 77 -1.16 -9.74 4.39
C ARG A 77 -1.93 -10.20 3.17
N THR A 78 -1.41 -9.95 1.98
CA THR A 78 -2.15 -10.17 0.73
C THR A 78 -1.27 -10.74 -0.39
N PHE A 79 -1.89 -11.40 -1.38
CA PHE A 79 -1.24 -11.74 -2.65
C PHE A 79 -1.52 -10.69 -3.73
N MET A 80 -2.63 -9.99 -3.64
CA MET A 80 -3.01 -8.97 -4.60
C MET A 80 -3.38 -7.67 -3.89
N LEU A 81 -2.92 -6.57 -4.47
CA LEU A 81 -3.24 -5.21 -4.08
C LEU A 81 -3.78 -4.48 -5.30
N GLN A 82 -4.88 -3.74 -5.14
CA GLN A 82 -5.44 -2.88 -6.16
C GLN A 82 -5.64 -1.48 -5.61
N LEU A 83 -5.15 -0.49 -6.36
CA LEU A 83 -5.46 0.93 -6.18
C LEU A 83 -6.47 1.33 -7.25
N ALA A 84 -7.72 1.55 -6.84
CA ALA A 84 -8.81 1.97 -7.72
C ALA A 84 -9.07 3.47 -7.56
N VAL A 85 -8.82 4.25 -8.60
CA VAL A 85 -9.17 5.67 -8.62
C VAL A 85 -10.67 5.78 -8.85
N LEU A 86 -11.41 6.27 -7.85
CA LEU A 86 -12.87 6.36 -7.91
C LEU A 86 -13.33 7.68 -8.55
N SER A 87 -12.56 8.75 -8.37
CA SER A 87 -12.81 10.06 -8.98
C SER A 87 -11.56 10.95 -8.94
N ASN A 88 -11.55 11.93 -9.83
CA ASN A 88 -10.53 12.98 -9.90
C ASN A 88 -11.12 14.34 -9.54
N HIS A 89 -10.24 15.30 -9.26
CA HIS A 89 -10.62 16.70 -9.11
C HIS A 89 -11.30 17.21 -10.39
N GLN A 90 -12.22 18.18 -10.24
CA GLN A 90 -12.92 18.82 -11.36
C GLN A 90 -13.63 17.84 -12.32
N ASN A 91 -13.98 16.64 -11.83
CA ASN A 91 -14.54 15.54 -12.63
C ASN A 91 -13.66 15.12 -13.82
N GLY A 92 -12.34 15.22 -13.68
CA GLY A 92 -11.41 14.81 -14.72
C GLY A 92 -11.55 13.33 -15.09
N ARG A 93 -11.47 13.04 -16.38
CA ARG A 93 -11.74 11.72 -16.96
C ARG A 93 -10.57 10.74 -16.78
N ASP A 94 -9.36 11.23 -16.98
CA ASP A 94 -8.12 10.45 -16.92
C ASP A 94 -7.33 10.80 -15.66
N THR A 95 -6.44 9.91 -15.21
CA THR A 95 -5.71 10.09 -13.94
C THR A 95 -4.21 10.07 -14.13
N HIS A 96 -3.49 11.01 -13.50
CA HIS A 96 -2.04 10.99 -13.39
C HIS A 96 -1.60 10.38 -12.06
N ILE A 97 -1.14 9.13 -12.10
CA ILE A 97 -0.43 8.50 -10.98
C ILE A 97 1.05 8.47 -11.29
N ARG A 98 1.78 9.47 -10.78
CA ARG A 98 3.21 9.68 -11.07
C ARG A 98 4.10 8.60 -10.44
N ARG A 99 3.89 8.28 -9.16
CA ARG A 99 4.67 7.27 -8.42
C ARG A 99 3.82 6.58 -7.36
N ILE A 100 4.10 5.29 -7.14
CA ILE A 100 3.54 4.48 -6.05
C ILE A 100 4.71 3.80 -5.34
N LYS A 101 4.63 3.71 -4.01
CA LYS A 101 5.49 2.87 -3.17
C LYS A 101 4.60 2.00 -2.30
N VAL A 102 4.87 0.70 -2.29
CA VAL A 102 4.26 -0.23 -1.32
C VAL A 102 5.36 -0.59 -0.34
N ARG A 103 5.16 -0.33 0.95
CA ARG A 103 6.15 -0.64 1.98
C ARG A 103 5.72 -1.86 2.78
N SER A 104 6.64 -2.78 2.98
CA SER A 104 6.53 -3.83 3.98
C SER A 104 7.12 -3.31 5.29
N PRO A 105 6.66 -3.77 6.46
CA PRO A 105 7.38 -3.55 7.71
C PRO A 105 8.84 -4.00 7.53
N ALA A 106 9.78 -3.22 8.05
CA ALA A 106 11.13 -3.72 8.24
C ALA A 106 11.01 -4.99 9.08
N GLN A 107 11.74 -6.05 8.72
CA GLN A 107 11.81 -7.23 9.58
C GLN A 107 12.32 -6.76 10.95
N SER A 108 11.44 -6.60 11.94
CA SER A 108 11.81 -7.01 13.29
C SER A 108 12.16 -8.48 13.10
N SER A 109 13.35 -8.87 13.51
CA SER A 109 13.89 -10.21 13.39
C SER A 109 13.01 -11.23 14.14
N ASP A 110 11.84 -11.54 13.60
CA ASP A 110 11.06 -12.73 13.90
C ASP A 110 11.48 -13.76 12.86
N VAL A 111 12.70 -14.27 13.06
CA VAL A 111 13.21 -15.44 12.37
C VAL A 111 12.34 -16.62 12.80
N GLY A 112 11.28 -16.86 12.03
CA GLY A 112 10.40 -18.01 12.20
C GLY A 112 9.52 -17.94 13.44
N SER A 113 8.60 -18.90 13.55
CA SER A 113 7.70 -19.12 14.68
C SER A 113 8.36 -19.30 16.06
N ALA A 114 9.68 -19.12 16.18
CA ALA A 114 10.40 -19.16 17.44
C ALA A 114 10.60 -17.73 17.95
N ARG A 115 10.01 -17.42 19.10
CA ARG A 115 10.32 -16.21 19.88
C ARG A 115 11.76 -16.29 20.39
N LEU A 116 12.75 -16.16 19.50
CA LEU A 116 14.14 -16.04 19.91
C LEU A 116 14.40 -14.59 20.38
N PRO A 117 15.15 -14.40 21.47
CA PRO A 117 15.50 -13.07 21.93
C PRO A 117 16.32 -12.35 20.85
N VAL A 118 15.94 -11.11 20.55
CA VAL A 118 16.71 -10.24 19.66
C VAL A 118 17.98 -9.82 20.39
N PHE A 119 19.14 -10.29 19.90
CA PHE A 119 20.43 -9.86 20.43
C PHE A 119 20.68 -8.39 20.07
N THR A 120 20.78 -7.54 21.09
CA THR A 120 21.00 -6.09 20.93
C THR A 120 22.47 -5.69 21.00
N SER A 121 23.32 -6.48 21.67
CA SER A 121 24.75 -6.23 21.75
C SER A 121 25.47 -6.76 20.50
N LYS A 122 26.48 -6.00 20.04
CA LYS A 122 27.31 -6.38 18.89
C LYS A 122 27.99 -7.75 19.06
N GLU A 123 28.38 -8.05 20.30
CA GLU A 123 29.01 -9.32 20.68
C GLU A 123 28.10 -10.51 20.45
N PHE A 124 26.79 -10.38 20.63
CA PHE A 124 25.87 -11.49 20.39
C PHE A 124 25.32 -11.51 18.94
N GLN A 125 25.23 -10.34 18.28
CA GLN A 125 24.81 -10.26 16.89
C GLN A 125 25.75 -11.00 15.92
N GLN A 126 27.04 -11.12 16.24
CA GLN A 126 27.99 -11.89 15.41
C GLN A 126 27.64 -13.38 15.33
N TYR A 127 26.90 -13.92 16.30
CA TYR A 127 26.45 -15.32 16.33
C TYR A 127 25.05 -15.52 15.75
N ALA A 128 24.38 -14.45 15.31
CA ALA A 128 22.98 -14.51 14.86
C ALA A 128 22.81 -15.14 13.47
N PHE A 129 23.88 -15.21 12.67
CA PHE A 129 23.84 -15.81 11.32
C PHE A 129 25.21 -16.39 10.94
N VAL A 130 25.19 -17.58 10.34
CA VAL A 130 26.35 -18.17 9.65
C VAL A 130 26.23 -17.80 8.17
N ARG A 131 27.31 -17.32 7.56
CA ARG A 131 27.35 -16.91 6.15
C ARG A 131 28.00 -17.97 5.28
#